data_AF-A0A800EVC0-F1
#
_entry.id   AF-A0A800EVC0-F1
#
_cell.length_a   1.000
_cell.length_b   1.000
_cell.length_c   1.000
_cell.angle_alpha   90.00
_cell.angle_beta   90.00
_cell.angle_gamma   90.00
#
_symmetry.space_group_name_H-M   'P 1'
#
loop_
_entity.id
_entity.type
_entity.pdbx_description
1 polymer ?
#
loop_
_entity_poly.entity_id
_entity_poly.type
_entity_poly.pdbx_seq_one_letter_code
_entity_poly.pdbx_strand_id
1 'polypeptide(L)' 'MKNIFVGLLMASTSLLHGPAEAQQSAHPPHSYFELGDLDLELGETLPDARVLFVTHGRLNPERSNAILIPS' A
#
# COMPACT_ATOMS: atom_id res chain seq x y z
N MET A 1 -17.06 -25.01 -56.97
CA MET A 1 -15.74 -24.95 -57.64
C MET A 1 -15.43 -23.52 -58.06
N LYS A 2 -14.64 -22.80 -57.28
CA LYS A 2 -13.64 -21.80 -57.72
C LYS A 2 -13.12 -21.11 -56.46
N ASN A 3 -11.82 -21.20 -56.27
CA ASN A 3 -11.08 -20.51 -55.23
C ASN A 3 -10.77 -19.10 -55.75
N ILE A 4 -10.60 -18.14 -54.83
CA ILE A 4 -9.54 -17.11 -54.79
C ILE A 4 -10.03 -15.66 -54.48
N PHE A 5 -9.24 -15.01 -53.60
CA PHE A 5 -9.05 -13.58 -53.31
C PHE A 5 -10.14 -12.81 -52.57
N VAL A 6 -9.92 -12.53 -51.27
CA VAL A 6 -9.94 -11.21 -50.59
C VAL A 6 -9.19 -11.46 -49.27
N GLY A 7 -8.11 -10.79 -48.87
CA GLY A 7 -7.78 -9.39 -49.00
C GLY A 7 -7.53 -8.88 -47.57
N LEU A 8 -6.23 -8.76 -47.26
CA LEU A 8 -5.63 -7.98 -46.18
C LEU A 8 -6.57 -6.98 -45.47
N LEU A 9 -6.77 -7.16 -44.16
CA LEU A 9 -6.95 -6.03 -43.24
C LEU A 9 -6.36 -6.41 -41.88
N MET A 10 -5.09 -6.04 -41.68
CA MET A 10 -4.48 -5.94 -40.36
C MET A 10 -5.22 -4.83 -39.60
N ALA A 11 -6.27 -5.20 -38.88
CA ALA A 11 -6.96 -4.28 -37.97
C ALA A 11 -6.09 -4.09 -36.73
N SER A 12 -5.53 -2.89 -36.64
CA SER A 12 -4.81 -2.35 -35.50
C SER A 12 -5.61 -2.57 -34.21
N THR A 13 -5.17 -3.49 -33.34
CA THR A 13 -5.70 -3.66 -31.99
C THR A 13 -5.16 -2.55 -31.08
N SER A 14 -5.75 -1.37 -31.20
CA SER A 14 -5.56 -0.27 -30.26
C SER A 14 -6.06 -0.68 -28.88
N LEU A 15 -5.12 -0.93 -27.97
CA LEU A 15 -5.16 -0.75 -26.52
C LEU A 15 -6.58 -0.60 -25.90
N LEU A 16 -7.20 -1.71 -25.52
CA LEU A 16 -8.09 -1.72 -24.36
C LEU A 16 -7.21 -1.61 -23.10
N HIS A 17 -6.72 -0.42 -22.76
CA HIS A 17 -6.34 -0.14 -21.37
C HIS A 17 -7.59 0.38 -20.67
N GLY A 18 -8.31 -0.53 -20.00
CA GLY A 18 -9.25 -0.12 -18.95
C GLY A 18 -8.50 0.70 -17.89
N PRO A 19 -9.20 1.51 -17.08
CA PRO A 19 -8.55 2.20 -15.98
C PRO A 19 -7.75 1.17 -15.18
N ALA A 20 -6.46 1.45 -14.93
CA ALA A 20 -5.68 0.66 -14.01
C ALA A 20 -6.37 0.77 -12.65
N GLU A 21 -7.14 -0.24 -12.26
CA GLU A 21 -7.61 -0.37 -10.90
C GLU A 21 -6.36 -0.48 -10.03
N ALA A 22 -6.05 0.57 -9.28
CA ALA A 22 -4.99 0.52 -8.29
C ALA A 22 -5.29 -0.69 -7.41
N GLN A 23 -4.35 -1.63 -7.33
CA GLN A 23 -4.51 -2.78 -6.45
C GLN A 23 -4.67 -2.25 -5.03
N GLN A 24 -5.90 -2.25 -4.52
CA GLN A 24 -6.20 -1.92 -3.15
C GLN A 24 -5.52 -3.02 -2.32
N SER A 25 -4.32 -2.75 -1.81
CA SER A 25 -3.67 -3.66 -0.89
C SER A 25 -4.58 -3.75 0.33
N ALA A 26 -5.05 -4.97 0.63
CA ALA A 26 -5.94 -5.26 1.75
C ALA A 26 -5.18 -5.16 3.08
N HIS A 27 -4.50 -4.03 3.32
CA HIS A 27 -3.84 -3.77 4.58
C HIS A 27 -4.89 -3.37 5.62
N PRO A 28 -4.80 -3.91 6.85
CA PRO A 28 -5.65 -3.45 7.94
C PRO A 28 -5.52 -1.93 8.14
N PRO A 29 -6.57 -1.25 8.66
CA PRO A 29 -6.54 0.18 8.88
C PRO A 29 -5.30 0.60 9.68
N HIS A 30 -4.45 1.41 9.06
CA HIS A 30 -3.26 1.92 9.71
C HIS A 30 -3.61 3.08 10.64
N SER A 31 -2.93 3.13 11.79
CA SER A 31 -3.04 4.22 12.77
C SER A 31 -1.71 4.95 12.89
N TYR A 32 -1.78 6.23 13.22
CA TYR A 32 -0.60 7.06 13.49
C TYR A 32 -0.52 7.39 14.97
N PHE A 33 0.69 7.38 15.51
CA PHE A 33 1.01 7.97 16.81
C PHE A 33 1.95 9.16 16.58
N GLU A 34 1.53 10.34 17.03
CA GLU A 34 2.28 11.58 16.92
C GLU A 34 3.35 11.63 18.02
N LEU A 35 4.63 11.67 17.63
CA LEU A 35 5.76 11.85 18.54
C LEU A 35 6.11 13.34 18.73
N GLY A 36 5.71 14.19 17.78
CA GLY A 36 6.14 15.59 17.74
C GLY A 36 7.59 15.71 17.29
N ASP A 37 8.29 16.74 17.76
CA ASP A 37 9.71 16.92 17.45
C ASP A 37 10.55 15.85 18.15
N LEU A 38 11.30 15.06 17.37
CA LEU A 38 12.12 13.95 17.86
C LEU A 38 13.61 14.24 17.65
N ASP A 39 14.34 14.40 18.75
CA ASP A 39 15.80 14.51 18.71
C ASP A 39 16.44 13.15 18.39
N LEU A 40 17.24 13.11 17.33
CA LEU A 40 17.99 11.95 16.88
C LEU A 40 19.33 11.89 17.64
N GLU A 41 19.88 10.68 17.78
CA GLU A 41 21.13 10.47 18.54
C GLU A 41 22.34 11.24 18.00
N LEU A 42 22.33 11.61 16.72
CA LEU A 42 23.37 12.43 16.10
C LEU A 42 23.14 13.95 16.28
N GLY A 43 22.10 14.36 17.01
CA GLY A 43 21.83 15.74 17.39
C GLY A 43 20.95 16.53 16.42
N GLU A 44 20.46 15.93 15.34
CA GLU A 44 19.42 16.52 14.49
C GLU A 44 18.04 16.33 15.11
N THR A 45 17.09 17.22 14.82
CA THR A 45 15.69 17.06 15.21
C THR A 45 14.84 16.70 13.99
N LEU A 46 14.07 15.62 14.09
CA LEU A 46 13.02 15.27 13.13
C LEU A 46 11.70 15.95 13.56
N PRO A 47 11.26 17.01 12.87
CA PRO A 47 10.02 17.70 13.24
C PRO A 47 8.79 16.86 12.89
N ASP A 48 7.72 17.01 13.68
CA ASP A 48 6.42 16.35 13.48
C ASP A 48 6.54 14.83 13.19
N ALA A 49 7.42 14.16 13.94
CA ALA A 49 7.67 12.73 13.80
C ALA A 49 6.42 11.91 14.14
N ARG A 50 6.19 10.84 13.37
CA ARG A 50 5.03 9.95 13.50
C ARG A 50 5.43 8.49 13.38
N VAL A 51 4.79 7.65 14.19
CA VAL A 51 4.89 6.19 14.07
C VAL A 51 3.62 5.66 13.44
N LEU A 52 3.78 4.99 12.29
CA LEU A 52 2.71 4.22 11.66
C LEU A 52 2.65 2.84 12.32
N PHE A 53 1.47 2.42 12.77
CA PHE A 53 1.30 1.11 13.39
C PHE A 53 -0.06 0.48 13.07
N VAL A 54 -0.13 -0.83 13.30
CA VAL A 54 -1.35 -1.64 13.28
C VAL A 54 -1.40 -2.43 14.58
N THR A 55 -2.59 -2.62 15.14
CA THR A 55 -2.79 -3.48 16.31
C THR A 55 -3.55 -4.74 15.93
N HIS A 56 -3.23 -5.83 16.62
CA HIS A 56 -3.94 -7.11 16.51
C HIS A 56 -4.35 -7.56 17.91
N GLY A 57 -5.63 -7.92 18.06
CA GLY A 57 -6.19 -8.30 19.36
C GLY A 57 -6.53 -7.10 20.26
N ARG A 58 -6.56 -7.33 21.58
CA ARG A 58 -6.94 -6.32 22.58
C ARG A 58 -6.10 -6.48 23.85
N LEU A 59 -5.80 -5.35 24.49
CA LEU A 59 -5.16 -5.33 25.80
C LEU A 59 -6.09 -5.90 26.88
N ASN A 60 -5.52 -6.64 27.84
CA ASN A 60 -6.20 -6.96 29.10
C ASN A 60 -6.37 -5.68 29.96
N PRO A 61 -7.21 -5.68 31.01
CA PRO A 61 -7.42 -4.48 31.84
C PRO A 61 -6.11 -3.86 32.36
N GLU A 62 -5.14 -4.72 32.69
CA GLU A 62 -3.85 -4.33 33.29
C GLU A 62 -2.79 -3.94 32.24
N ARG A 63 -3.14 -4.04 30.95
CA ARG A 63 -2.29 -3.76 29.78
C ARG A 63 -0.94 -4.50 29.77
N SER A 64 -0.86 -5.64 30.45
CA SER A 64 0.37 -6.42 30.63
C SER A 64 0.64 -7.45 29.52
N ASN A 65 -0.20 -7.49 28.48
CA ASN A 65 -0.12 -8.44 27.36
C ASN A 65 0.28 -7.79 26.02
N ALA A 66 0.85 -6.58 26.05
CA ALA A 66 1.34 -5.93 24.84
C ALA A 66 2.59 -6.65 24.32
N ILE A 67 2.63 -6.91 23.02
CA ILE A 67 3.79 -7.48 22.32
C ILE A 67 4.15 -6.53 21.18
N LEU A 68 5.41 -6.10 21.13
CA LEU A 68 5.97 -5.36 20.01
C LEU A 68 6.59 -6.36 19.03
N ILE A 69 6.18 -6.31 17.77
CA ILE A 69 6.79 -7.11 16.71
C ILE A 69 7.84 -6.23 16.02
N PRO A 70 9.15 -6.54 16.15
CA PRO A 70 10.16 -5.85 15.36
C PRO A 70 10.06 -6.29 13.90
N SER A 71 10.21 -5.33 12.99
CA SER A 71 10.28 -5.53 11.53
C SER A 71 11.73 -5.67 11.06
#